data_AF-A0A7X2HQI5-F1
#
_entry.id   AF-A0A7X2HQI5-F1
#
_cell.length_a   1.000
_cell.length_b   1.000
_cell.length_c   1.000
_cell.angle_alpha   90.00
_cell.angle_beta   90.00
_cell.angle_gamma   90.00
#
_symmetry.space_group_name_H-M   'P 1'
#
loop_
_entity.id
_entity.type
_entity.pdbx_description
1 polymer ?
#
loop_
_entity_poly.entity_id
_entity_poly.type
_entity_poly.pdbx_seq_one_letter_code
_entity_poly.pdbx_strand_id
1 'polypeptide(L)'
;MNETDGRRQRGERARAQVLEHATAIASTDGLEGLTIGRVASDAGVGKGNIQVLFGDKETLQLATLDAGVVHYRATVVEPALALESPLARLRALTDGWFDYVASGASPGGCFVCAASYEYRARPGAIQDRVRGHRESVRARFREAITAAQAAGELRADVDVDQLVFEIESFRSNANVAFLMGDMAVFERARRSTQARIDAALA
;
A
#
# COMPACT_ATOMS: atom_id res chain seq x y z
N MET A 1 -11.83 6.37 33.62
CA MET A 1 -10.72 6.39 32.63
C MET A 1 -9.43 6.18 33.42
N ASN A 2 -8.81 4.99 33.33
CA ASN A 2 -7.74 4.56 34.24
C ASN A 2 -6.36 5.07 33.76
N GLU A 3 -5.44 5.39 34.67
CA GLU A 3 -4.15 6.03 34.38
C GLU A 3 -3.25 5.23 33.42
N THR A 4 -3.39 3.90 33.43
CA THR A 4 -2.73 2.96 32.52
C THR A 4 -3.22 3.09 31.07
N ASP A 5 -4.52 3.36 30.87
CA ASP A 5 -5.10 3.60 29.55
C ASP A 5 -4.62 4.95 28.99
N GLY A 6 -4.49 5.96 29.86
CA GLY A 6 -3.89 7.24 29.50
C GLY A 6 -2.43 7.13 29.07
N ARG A 7 -1.61 6.32 29.75
CA ARG A 7 -0.22 6.05 29.34
C ARG A 7 -0.14 5.32 27.99
N ARG A 8 -0.97 4.30 27.81
CA ARG A 8 -1.02 3.51 26.56
C ARG A 8 -1.42 4.37 25.37
N GLN A 9 -2.48 5.18 25.50
CA GLN A 9 -2.92 6.12 24.47
C GLN A 9 -1.86 7.16 24.12
N ARG A 10 -1.13 7.69 25.11
CA ARG A 10 0.00 8.61 24.84
C ARG A 10 1.11 7.91 24.05
N GLY A 11 1.44 6.66 24.40
CA GLY A 11 2.40 5.84 23.67
C GLY A 11 1.97 5.57 22.22
N GLU A 12 0.69 5.26 22.00
CA GLU A 12 0.14 5.05 20.65
C GLU A 12 0.18 6.31 19.80
N ARG A 13 -0.17 7.48 20.37
CA ARG A 13 -0.06 8.77 19.67
C ARG A 13 1.38 9.10 19.31
N ALA A 14 2.31 8.92 20.24
CA ALA A 14 3.74 9.13 19.98
C ALA A 14 4.26 8.16 18.90
N ARG A 15 3.82 6.90 18.94
CA ARG A 15 4.16 5.90 17.91
C ARG A 15 3.64 6.31 16.54
N ALA A 16 2.38 6.75 16.45
CA ALA A 16 1.78 7.20 15.20
C ALA A 16 2.51 8.41 14.61
N GLN A 17 2.82 9.41 15.44
CA GLN A 17 3.59 10.59 15.01
C GLN A 17 4.95 10.18 14.46
N VAL A 18 5.71 9.34 15.16
CA VAL A 18 7.01 8.86 14.67
C VAL A 18 6.87 8.10 13.35
N LEU A 19 5.82 7.29 13.20
CA LEU A 19 5.59 6.51 11.98
C LEU A 19 5.24 7.38 10.77
N GLU A 20 4.57 8.53 10.97
CA GLU A 20 4.32 9.50 9.90
C GLU A 20 5.64 10.00 9.28
N HIS A 21 6.57 10.44 10.13
CA HIS A 21 7.92 10.85 9.72
C HIS A 21 8.70 9.71 9.08
N ALA A 22 8.66 8.52 9.68
CA ALA A 22 9.35 7.35 9.14
C ALA A 22 8.81 6.94 7.76
N THR A 23 7.49 6.97 7.55
CA THR A 23 6.87 6.66 6.24
C THR A 23 7.27 7.68 5.19
N ALA A 24 7.31 8.98 5.53
CA ALA A 24 7.78 10.03 4.62
C ALA A 24 9.23 9.80 4.17
N ILE A 25 10.13 9.52 5.12
CA ILE A 25 11.54 9.19 4.83
C ILE A 25 11.64 7.92 3.97
N ALA A 26 10.95 6.84 4.37
CA ALA A 26 11.04 5.56 3.68
C ALA A 26 10.43 5.57 2.28
N SER A 27 9.45 6.45 2.03
CA SER A 27 8.88 6.60 0.69
C SER A 27 9.91 7.11 -0.31
N THR A 28 10.84 7.97 0.10
CA THR A 28 11.85 8.57 -0.78
C THR A 28 13.16 7.77 -0.81
N ASP A 29 13.63 7.35 0.37
CA ASP A 29 14.97 6.78 0.52
C ASP A 29 14.97 5.25 0.72
N GLY A 30 13.79 4.63 0.66
CA GLY A 30 13.60 3.22 0.97
C GLY A 30 13.66 2.92 2.47
N LEU A 31 13.26 1.72 2.85
CA LEU A 31 13.29 1.27 4.24
C LEU A 31 14.74 1.16 4.74
N GLU A 32 15.72 0.86 3.90
CA GLU A 32 17.13 0.79 4.31
C GLU A 32 17.67 2.15 4.77
N GLY A 33 17.19 3.23 4.15
CA GLY A 33 17.52 4.62 4.50
C GLY A 33 16.97 5.05 5.87
N LEU A 34 16.09 4.26 6.49
CA LEU A 34 15.63 4.49 7.85
C LEU A 34 16.72 4.15 8.88
N THR A 35 17.00 5.10 9.75
CA THR A 35 17.78 4.87 10.96
C THR A 35 17.08 5.50 12.14
N ILE A 36 17.28 4.94 13.34
CA ILE A 36 16.77 5.49 14.60
C ILE A 36 17.18 6.97 14.74
N GLY A 37 18.42 7.30 14.42
CA GLY A 37 18.94 8.66 14.54
C GLY A 37 18.27 9.64 13.58
N ARG A 38 18.05 9.22 12.32
CA ARG A 38 17.39 10.07 11.33
C ARG A 38 15.93 10.32 11.67
N VAL A 39 15.18 9.27 12.01
CA VAL A 39 13.78 9.39 12.40
C VAL A 39 13.63 10.23 13.67
N ALA A 40 14.53 10.05 14.65
CA ALA A 40 14.55 10.89 15.85
C ALA A 40 14.73 12.38 15.52
N SER A 41 15.70 12.69 14.65
CA SER A 41 15.97 14.06 14.21
C SER A 41 14.78 14.67 13.46
N ASP A 42 14.17 13.91 12.54
CA ASP A 42 13.07 14.39 11.71
C ASP A 42 11.78 14.59 12.53
N ALA A 43 11.48 13.68 13.45
CA ALA A 43 10.34 13.77 14.36
C ALA A 43 10.56 14.73 15.54
N GLY A 44 11.74 15.33 15.68
CA GLY A 44 12.06 16.24 16.79
C GLY A 44 12.06 15.58 18.17
N VAL A 45 12.36 14.27 18.25
CA VAL A 45 12.38 13.51 19.50
C VAL A 45 13.77 12.93 19.80
N GLY A 46 14.03 12.59 21.06
CA GLY A 46 15.28 11.93 21.44
C GLY A 46 15.38 10.51 20.88
N LYS A 47 16.60 10.07 20.51
CA LYS A 47 16.86 8.69 20.03
C LYS A 47 16.36 7.62 21.02
N GLY A 48 16.51 7.87 22.32
CA GLY A 48 16.00 6.99 23.37
C GLY A 48 14.49 6.78 23.31
N ASN A 49 13.71 7.80 22.90
CA ASN A 49 12.26 7.65 22.74
C ASN A 49 11.91 6.70 21.58
N ILE A 50 12.64 6.79 20.46
CA ILE A 50 12.47 5.86 19.35
C ILE A 50 12.82 4.43 19.80
N GLN A 51 13.91 4.25 20.53
CA GLN A 51 14.29 2.93 21.08
C GLN A 51 13.25 2.37 22.06
N VAL A 52 12.65 3.21 22.90
CA VAL A 52 11.55 2.78 23.80
C VAL A 52 10.32 2.35 23.00
N LEU A 53 10.00 3.06 21.90
CA LEU A 53 8.82 2.76 21.10
C LEU A 53 9.02 1.54 20.19
N PHE A 54 10.19 1.37 19.59
CA PHE A 54 10.40 0.39 18.52
C PHE A 54 11.49 -0.64 18.84
N GLY A 55 12.31 -0.44 19.86
CA GLY A 55 13.45 -1.31 20.17
C GLY A 55 14.60 -1.10 19.19
N ASP A 56 14.50 -1.74 18.03
CA ASP A 56 15.55 -1.78 17.00
C ASP A 56 15.11 -1.22 15.64
N LYS A 57 16.07 -1.19 14.69
CA LYS A 57 15.84 -0.70 13.33
C LYS A 57 14.86 -1.60 12.56
N GLU A 58 14.96 -2.92 12.67
CA GLU A 58 14.11 -3.85 11.92
C GLU A 58 12.64 -3.72 12.34
N THR A 59 12.38 -3.61 13.64
CA THR A 59 11.04 -3.38 14.19
C THR A 59 10.49 -2.01 13.78
N LEU A 60 11.32 -0.97 13.73
CA LEU A 60 10.94 0.33 13.19
C LEU A 60 10.59 0.23 11.68
N GLN A 61 11.39 -0.49 10.88
CA GLN A 61 11.13 -0.69 9.46
C GLN A 61 9.82 -1.46 9.23
N LEU A 62 9.59 -2.55 9.97
CA LEU A 62 8.35 -3.32 9.91
C LEU A 62 7.13 -2.48 10.29
N ALA A 63 7.22 -1.71 11.37
CA ALA A 63 6.15 -0.81 11.79
C ALA A 63 5.92 0.31 10.76
N THR A 64 6.97 0.82 10.13
CA THR A 64 6.87 1.84 9.07
C THR A 64 6.22 1.28 7.82
N LEU A 65 6.54 0.03 7.44
CA LEU A 65 5.88 -0.68 6.35
C LEU A 65 4.39 -0.87 6.61
N ASP A 66 4.01 -1.26 7.83
CA ASP A 66 2.59 -1.37 8.20
C ASP A 66 1.89 -0.01 8.22
N ALA A 67 2.54 1.05 8.71
CA ALA A 67 2.00 2.39 8.68
C ALA A 67 1.79 2.90 7.24
N GLY A 68 2.73 2.60 6.35
CA GLY A 68 2.67 2.95 4.93
C GLY A 68 1.45 2.37 4.19
N VAL A 69 0.87 1.27 4.68
CA VAL A 69 -0.36 0.70 4.10
C VAL A 69 -1.64 1.27 4.71
N VAL A 70 -1.59 1.89 5.90
CA VAL A 70 -2.77 2.44 6.57
C VAL A 70 -3.40 3.54 5.72
N HIS A 71 -2.59 4.45 5.16
CA HIS A 71 -3.13 5.54 4.35
C HIS A 71 -3.78 5.04 3.05
N TYR A 72 -3.12 4.11 2.34
CA TYR A 72 -3.74 3.45 1.18
C TYR A 72 -5.05 2.75 1.55
N ARG A 73 -5.11 2.12 2.72
CA ARG A 73 -6.33 1.45 3.17
C ARG A 73 -7.49 2.42 3.38
N ALA A 74 -7.25 3.49 4.13
CA ALA A 74 -8.26 4.51 4.40
C ALA A 74 -8.69 5.27 3.13
N THR A 75 -7.76 5.55 2.22
CA THR A 75 -8.03 6.37 1.02
C THR A 75 -8.63 5.58 -0.14
N VAL A 76 -8.27 4.29 -0.28
CA VAL A 76 -8.64 3.49 -1.47
C VAL A 76 -9.51 2.30 -1.10
N VAL A 77 -9.06 1.50 -0.13
CA VAL A 77 -9.68 0.21 0.17
C VAL A 77 -11.03 0.37 0.84
N GLU A 78 -11.11 1.16 1.91
CA GLU A 78 -12.33 1.32 2.71
C GLU A 78 -13.46 1.98 1.89
N PRO A 79 -13.22 3.08 1.14
CA PRO A 79 -14.24 3.66 0.28
C PRO A 79 -14.71 2.70 -0.83
N ALA A 80 -13.79 1.94 -1.43
CA ALA A 80 -14.17 0.97 -2.45
C ALA A 80 -15.05 -0.14 -1.87
N LEU A 81 -14.74 -0.67 -0.69
CA LEU A 81 -15.52 -1.74 -0.05
C LEU A 81 -16.91 -1.30 0.40
N ALA A 82 -17.13 0.00 0.61
CA ALA A 82 -18.43 0.56 0.95
C ALA A 82 -19.45 0.52 -0.22
N LEU A 83 -18.99 0.28 -1.45
CA LEU A 83 -19.87 0.15 -2.62
C LEU A 83 -20.64 -1.17 -2.57
N GLU A 84 -21.88 -1.19 -3.07
CA GLU A 84 -22.71 -2.41 -3.05
C GLU A 84 -22.34 -3.40 -4.16
N SER A 85 -22.17 -2.92 -5.40
CA SER A 85 -21.84 -3.75 -6.57
C SER A 85 -20.38 -4.23 -6.52
N PRO A 86 -20.12 -5.56 -6.63
CA PRO A 86 -18.77 -6.11 -6.72
C PRO A 86 -17.91 -5.52 -7.86
N LEU A 87 -18.49 -5.32 -9.04
CA LEU A 87 -17.82 -4.66 -10.17
C LEU A 87 -17.46 -3.22 -9.84
N ALA A 88 -18.37 -2.49 -9.17
CA ALA A 88 -18.08 -1.13 -8.71
C ALA A 88 -16.92 -1.13 -7.69
N ARG A 89 -16.87 -2.09 -6.77
CA ARG A 89 -15.73 -2.28 -5.84
C ARG A 89 -14.43 -2.52 -6.61
N LEU A 90 -14.43 -3.42 -7.60
CA LEU A 90 -13.24 -3.72 -8.41
C LEU A 90 -12.71 -2.49 -9.14
N ARG A 91 -13.60 -1.70 -9.76
CA ARG A 91 -13.23 -0.45 -10.42
C ARG A 91 -12.70 0.58 -9.42
N ALA A 92 -13.37 0.76 -8.29
CA ALA A 92 -12.91 1.68 -7.26
C ALA A 92 -11.55 1.28 -6.67
N LEU A 93 -11.27 -0.01 -6.49
CA LEU A 93 -9.96 -0.50 -6.05
C LEU A 93 -8.85 -0.24 -7.07
N THR A 94 -9.16 -0.35 -8.37
CA THR A 94 -8.18 -0.12 -9.43
C THR A 94 -7.95 1.37 -9.67
N ASP A 95 -9.00 2.15 -9.94
CA ASP A 95 -8.90 3.59 -10.17
C ASP A 95 -8.40 4.34 -8.94
N GLY A 96 -8.90 3.99 -7.75
CA GLY A 96 -8.47 4.62 -6.51
C GLY A 96 -6.97 4.44 -6.23
N TRP A 97 -6.34 3.35 -6.72
CA TRP A 97 -4.89 3.24 -6.64
C TRP A 97 -4.16 4.21 -7.58
N PHE A 98 -4.65 4.39 -8.81
CA PHE A 98 -4.06 5.37 -9.73
C PHE A 98 -4.21 6.78 -9.15
N ASP A 99 -5.38 7.12 -8.62
CA ASP A 99 -5.62 8.41 -7.99
C ASP A 99 -4.75 8.60 -6.74
N TYR A 100 -4.57 7.54 -5.94
CA TYR A 100 -3.66 7.55 -4.79
C TYR A 100 -2.22 7.88 -5.20
N VAL A 101 -1.69 7.22 -6.23
CA VAL A 101 -0.33 7.49 -6.73
C VAL A 101 -0.24 8.91 -7.30
N ALA A 102 -1.22 9.32 -8.10
CA ALA A 102 -1.24 10.64 -8.75
C ALA A 102 -1.39 11.81 -7.77
N SER A 103 -2.04 11.58 -6.62
CA SER A 103 -2.24 12.61 -5.59
C SER A 103 -0.95 13.09 -4.92
N GLY A 104 0.15 12.32 -5.05
CA GLY A 104 1.38 12.59 -4.32
C GLY A 104 1.28 12.34 -2.81
N ALA A 105 0.19 11.73 -2.32
CA ALA A 105 0.01 11.38 -0.89
C ALA A 105 1.13 10.49 -0.33
N SER A 106 1.88 9.83 -1.21
CA SER A 106 3.17 9.23 -0.90
C SER A 106 4.19 9.75 -1.92
N PRO A 107 5.20 10.53 -1.50
CA PRO A 107 6.22 11.10 -2.40
C PRO A 107 6.94 10.04 -3.25
N GLY A 108 7.07 8.82 -2.72
CA GLY A 108 7.63 7.65 -3.42
C GLY A 108 6.62 6.78 -4.16
N GLY A 109 5.40 7.26 -4.38
CA GLY A 109 4.32 6.46 -4.98
C GLY A 109 3.84 5.35 -4.05
N CYS A 110 3.43 4.21 -4.60
CA CYS A 110 2.89 3.11 -3.80
C CYS A 110 3.99 2.45 -2.93
N PHE A 111 3.82 2.56 -1.60
CA PHE A 111 4.78 2.07 -0.61
C PHE A 111 5.10 0.56 -0.76
N VAL A 112 4.07 -0.26 -0.97
CA VAL A 112 4.24 -1.72 -1.14
C VAL A 112 4.98 -2.04 -2.44
N CYS A 113 4.79 -1.27 -3.51
CA CYS A 113 5.55 -1.43 -4.75
C CYS A 113 7.03 -1.10 -4.52
N ALA A 114 7.33 0.03 -3.90
CA ALA A 114 8.71 0.42 -3.57
C ALA A 114 9.42 -0.64 -2.70
N ALA A 115 8.78 -1.04 -1.60
CA ALA A 115 9.32 -2.06 -0.69
C ALA A 115 9.47 -3.43 -1.38
N SER A 116 8.58 -3.78 -2.32
CA SER A 116 8.71 -4.98 -3.15
C SER A 116 9.98 -4.99 -3.97
N TYR A 117 10.33 -3.87 -4.61
CA TYR A 117 11.58 -3.79 -5.37
C TYR A 117 12.78 -3.85 -4.44
N GLU A 118 12.76 -3.10 -3.34
CA GLU A 118 13.89 -3.05 -2.40
C GLU A 118 14.20 -4.41 -1.76
N TYR A 119 13.19 -5.19 -1.41
CA TYR A 119 13.32 -6.48 -0.68
C TYR A 119 13.12 -7.73 -1.54
N ARG A 120 13.05 -7.64 -2.88
CA ARG A 120 12.82 -8.79 -3.77
C ARG A 120 13.84 -9.93 -3.63
N ALA A 121 15.05 -9.63 -3.19
CA ALA A 121 16.16 -10.59 -3.06
C ALA A 121 16.88 -10.47 -1.70
N ARG A 122 16.16 -10.07 -0.64
CA ARG A 122 16.68 -9.92 0.71
C ARG A 122 15.87 -10.77 1.70
N PRO A 123 16.21 -12.07 1.87
CA PRO A 123 15.49 -12.94 2.81
C PRO A 123 15.49 -12.36 4.23
N GLY A 124 14.36 -12.48 4.93
CA GLY A 124 14.20 -11.99 6.30
C GLY A 124 12.81 -11.44 6.59
N ALA A 125 12.59 -10.98 7.82
CA ALA A 125 11.28 -10.59 8.32
C ALA A 125 10.60 -9.49 7.47
N ILE A 126 11.39 -8.54 6.95
CA ILE A 126 10.86 -7.47 6.10
C ILE A 126 10.36 -8.01 4.76
N GLN A 127 11.11 -8.89 4.10
CA GLN A 127 10.65 -9.51 2.86
C GLN A 127 9.37 -10.33 3.08
N ASP A 128 9.30 -11.07 4.19
CA ASP A 128 8.10 -11.85 4.53
C ASP A 128 6.89 -10.94 4.75
N ARG A 129 7.09 -9.79 5.42
CA ARG A 129 6.03 -8.79 5.59
C ARG A 129 5.58 -8.18 4.26
N VAL A 130 6.52 -7.83 3.39
CA VAL A 130 6.20 -7.33 2.04
C VAL A 130 5.44 -8.38 1.24
N ARG A 131 5.84 -9.66 1.30
CA ARG A 131 5.11 -10.76 0.66
C ARG A 131 3.68 -10.86 1.17
N GLY A 132 3.48 -10.74 2.49
CA GLY A 132 2.16 -10.71 3.11
C GLY A 132 1.28 -9.57 2.59
N HIS A 133 1.82 -8.35 2.51
CA HIS A 133 1.08 -7.19 1.95
C HIS A 133 0.72 -7.39 0.48
N ARG A 134 1.65 -7.90 -0.35
CA ARG A 134 1.38 -8.23 -1.76
C ARG A 134 0.28 -9.29 -1.90
N GLU A 135 0.29 -10.31 -1.04
CA GLU A 135 -0.71 -11.36 -1.06
C GLU A 135 -2.07 -10.86 -0.62
N SER A 136 -2.12 -9.99 0.40
CA SER A 136 -3.36 -9.33 0.83
C SER A 136 -3.98 -8.50 -0.30
N VAL A 137 -3.17 -7.78 -1.09
CA VAL A 137 -3.67 -7.03 -2.26
C VAL A 137 -4.25 -7.97 -3.31
N ARG A 138 -3.54 -9.06 -3.66
CA ARG A 138 -4.05 -10.06 -4.62
C ARG A 138 -5.33 -10.72 -4.16
N ALA A 139 -5.39 -11.15 -2.90
CA ALA A 139 -6.57 -11.78 -2.33
C ALA A 139 -7.81 -10.88 -2.46
N ARG A 140 -7.68 -9.58 -2.19
CA ARG A 140 -8.77 -8.62 -2.34
C ARG A 140 -9.27 -8.48 -3.79
N PHE A 141 -8.37 -8.54 -4.77
CA PHE A 141 -8.79 -8.53 -6.17
C PHE A 141 -9.47 -9.83 -6.57
N ARG A 142 -8.93 -10.99 -6.14
CA ARG A 142 -9.60 -12.28 -6.34
C ARG A 142 -11.02 -12.26 -5.77
N GLU A 143 -11.18 -11.81 -4.53
CA GLU A 143 -12.48 -11.68 -3.88
C GLU A 143 -13.45 -10.80 -4.68
N ALA A 144 -12.99 -9.62 -5.13
CA ALA A 144 -13.83 -8.71 -5.90
C ALA A 144 -14.24 -9.28 -7.27
N ILE A 145 -13.31 -9.93 -7.98
CA ILE A 145 -13.57 -10.52 -9.30
C ILE A 145 -14.51 -11.72 -9.16
N THR A 146 -14.24 -12.63 -8.23
CA THR A 146 -15.11 -13.80 -7.97
C THR A 146 -16.51 -13.38 -7.55
N ALA A 147 -16.63 -12.35 -6.72
CA ALA A 147 -17.94 -11.80 -6.34
C ALA A 147 -18.69 -11.20 -7.54
N ALA A 148 -17.99 -10.51 -8.45
CA ALA A 148 -18.59 -9.96 -9.67
C ALA A 148 -19.01 -11.06 -10.65
N GLN A 149 -18.28 -12.18 -10.73
CA GLN A 149 -18.72 -13.37 -11.49
C GLN A 149 -19.98 -13.98 -10.87
N ALA A 150 -20.02 -14.14 -9.54
CA ALA A 150 -21.18 -14.69 -8.84
C ALA A 150 -22.44 -13.82 -8.98
N ALA A 151 -22.26 -12.49 -9.10
CA ALA A 151 -23.32 -11.53 -9.34
C ALA A 151 -23.75 -11.43 -10.83
N GLY A 152 -23.06 -12.14 -11.74
CA GLY A 152 -23.32 -12.05 -13.18
C GLY A 152 -22.88 -10.72 -13.82
N GLU A 153 -22.00 -9.95 -13.15
CA GLU A 153 -21.45 -8.69 -13.66
C GLU A 153 -20.20 -8.90 -14.52
N LEU A 154 -19.47 -10.01 -14.26
CA LEU A 154 -18.36 -10.50 -15.09
C LEU A 154 -18.70 -11.89 -15.64
N ARG A 155 -18.17 -12.22 -16.82
CA ARG A 155 -18.36 -13.56 -17.39
C ARG A 155 -17.75 -14.64 -16.49
N ALA A 156 -18.45 -15.76 -16.39
CA ALA A 156 -18.03 -16.90 -15.59
C ALA A 156 -16.75 -17.59 -16.12
N ASP A 157 -16.37 -17.35 -17.37
CA ASP A 157 -15.17 -17.92 -18.00
C ASP A 157 -13.90 -17.06 -17.85
N VAL A 158 -14.01 -15.90 -17.19
CA VAL A 158 -12.85 -15.05 -16.89
C VAL A 158 -11.92 -15.79 -15.93
N ASP A 159 -10.66 -15.96 -16.35
CA ASP A 159 -9.59 -16.41 -15.47
C ASP A 159 -9.27 -15.31 -14.46
N VAL A 160 -9.62 -15.57 -13.20
CA VAL A 160 -9.48 -14.64 -12.09
C VAL A 160 -8.00 -14.33 -11.84
N ASP A 161 -7.13 -15.33 -11.79
CA ASP A 161 -5.72 -15.14 -11.46
C ASP A 161 -4.98 -14.40 -12.59
N GLN A 162 -5.35 -14.68 -13.85
CA GLN A 162 -4.83 -13.93 -14.99
C GLN A 162 -5.25 -12.45 -14.94
N LEU A 163 -6.51 -12.14 -14.63
CA LEU A 163 -6.96 -10.75 -14.51
C LEU A 163 -6.27 -10.02 -13.35
N VAL A 164 -6.07 -10.68 -12.21
CA VAL A 164 -5.28 -10.13 -11.08
C VAL A 164 -3.84 -9.85 -11.52
N PHE A 165 -3.20 -10.79 -12.22
CA PHE A 165 -1.83 -10.62 -12.73
C PHE A 165 -1.71 -9.43 -13.67
N GLU A 166 -2.65 -9.25 -14.60
CA GLU A 166 -2.68 -8.11 -15.53
C GLU A 166 -2.82 -6.78 -14.78
N ILE A 167 -3.76 -6.69 -13.85
CA ILE A 167 -3.96 -5.50 -13.00
C ILE A 167 -2.68 -5.17 -12.21
N GLU A 168 -2.08 -6.14 -11.53
CA GLU A 168 -0.84 -5.93 -10.78
C GLU A 168 0.32 -5.52 -11.70
N SER A 169 0.41 -6.09 -12.90
CA SER A 169 1.44 -5.77 -13.89
C SER A 169 1.35 -4.33 -14.37
N PHE A 170 0.14 -3.87 -14.69
CA PHE A 170 -0.09 -2.47 -15.09
C PHE A 170 0.22 -1.51 -13.94
N ARG A 171 -0.22 -1.81 -12.72
CA ARG A 171 0.09 -0.99 -11.53
C ARG A 171 1.59 -0.93 -11.23
N SER A 172 2.28 -2.06 -11.30
CA SER A 172 3.73 -2.15 -11.11
C SER A 172 4.47 -1.21 -12.06
N ASN A 173 4.17 -1.29 -13.36
CA ASN A 173 4.80 -0.42 -14.36
C ASN A 173 4.38 1.06 -14.22
N ALA A 174 3.09 1.32 -13.96
CA ALA A 174 2.56 2.66 -13.73
C ALA A 174 3.26 3.37 -12.56
N ASN A 175 3.53 2.65 -11.46
CA ASN A 175 4.16 3.23 -10.28
C ASN A 175 5.54 3.79 -10.62
N VAL A 176 6.35 3.04 -11.36
CA VAL A 176 7.67 3.48 -11.81
C VAL A 176 7.54 4.64 -12.80
N ALA A 177 6.63 4.51 -13.77
CA ALA A 177 6.40 5.53 -14.79
C ALA A 177 6.04 6.89 -14.18
N PHE A 178 5.13 6.93 -13.22
CA PHE A 178 4.74 8.16 -12.52
C PHE A 178 5.92 8.84 -11.84
N LEU A 179 6.74 8.07 -11.10
CA LEU A 179 7.90 8.59 -10.38
C LEU A 179 9.01 9.09 -11.31
N MET A 180 9.07 8.59 -12.54
CA MET A 180 9.99 9.05 -13.57
C MET A 180 9.42 10.19 -14.44
N GLY A 181 8.20 10.66 -14.14
CA GLY A 181 7.52 11.70 -14.92
C GLY A 181 6.95 11.22 -16.26
N ASP A 182 6.91 9.90 -16.51
CA ASP A 182 6.32 9.31 -17.72
C ASP A 182 4.79 9.16 -17.56
N MET A 183 4.10 10.28 -17.62
CA MET A 183 2.65 10.34 -17.51
C MET A 183 1.94 9.60 -18.65
N ALA A 184 2.57 9.49 -19.83
CA ALA A 184 1.98 8.78 -20.96
C ALA A 184 1.87 7.27 -20.66
N VAL A 185 2.90 6.68 -20.05
CA VAL A 185 2.88 5.28 -19.62
C VAL A 185 1.96 5.06 -18.43
N PHE A 186 1.94 5.98 -17.45
CA PHE A 186 1.01 5.92 -16.32
C PHE A 186 -0.45 5.87 -16.79
N GLU A 187 -0.85 6.79 -17.67
CA GLU A 187 -2.21 6.85 -18.21
C GLU A 187 -2.53 5.67 -19.14
N ARG A 188 -1.53 5.16 -19.87
CA ARG A 188 -1.70 3.94 -20.65
C ARG A 188 -2.04 2.75 -19.77
N ALA A 189 -1.31 2.58 -18.66
CA ALA A 189 -1.58 1.51 -17.70
C ALA A 189 -2.98 1.62 -17.09
N ARG A 190 -3.42 2.84 -16.71
CA ARG A 190 -4.79 3.07 -16.21
C ARG A 190 -5.86 2.64 -17.21
N ARG A 191 -5.72 3.09 -18.47
CA ARG A 191 -6.64 2.68 -19.55
C ARG A 191 -6.60 1.19 -19.83
N SER A 192 -5.42 0.56 -19.81
CA SER A 192 -5.28 -0.89 -20.00
C SER A 192 -5.95 -1.68 -18.88
N THR A 193 -5.88 -1.23 -17.63
CA THR A 193 -6.61 -1.82 -16.51
C THR A 193 -8.13 -1.75 -16.74
N GLN A 194 -8.66 -0.58 -17.10
CA GLN A 194 -10.10 -0.44 -17.33
C GLN A 194 -10.57 -1.25 -18.55
N ALA A 195 -9.82 -1.20 -19.66
CA ALA A 195 -10.12 -1.99 -20.85
C ALA A 195 -10.11 -3.51 -20.55
N ARG A 196 -9.27 -3.96 -19.62
CA ARG A 196 -9.30 -5.35 -19.17
C ARG A 196 -10.55 -5.69 -18.38
N ILE A 197 -10.97 -4.84 -17.45
CA ILE A 197 -12.22 -5.03 -16.72
C ILE A 197 -13.42 -5.00 -17.69
N ASP A 198 -13.45 -4.05 -18.63
CA ASP A 198 -14.53 -3.89 -19.61
C ASP A 198 -14.70 -5.13 -20.50
N ALA A 199 -13.59 -5.65 -21.03
CA ALA A 199 -13.66 -6.86 -21.84
C ALA A 199 -13.84 -8.15 -21.02
N ALA A 200 -14.03 -8.07 -19.69
CA ALA A 200 -14.46 -9.18 -18.82
C ALA A 200 -15.96 -9.14 -18.47
N LEU A 201 -16.69 -8.07 -18.82
CA LEU A 201 -18.11 -7.90 -18.53
C LEU A 201 -18.97 -9.01 -19.19
N ALA A 202 -20.04 -9.39 -18.49
CA ALA A 202 -21.03 -10.39 -18.90
C ALA A 202 -22.00 -9.90 -19.99
#